data_AF-A0A3C0GIU5-F1
#
_entry.id   AF-A0A3C0GIU5-F1
#
_cell.length_a   1.000
_cell.length_b   1.000
_cell.length_c   1.000
_cell.angle_alpha   90.00
_cell.angle_beta   90.00
_cell.angle_gamma   90.00
#
_symmetry.space_group_name_H-M   'P 1'
#
loop_
_entity.id
_entity.type
_entity.pdbx_description
1 polymer ?
#
loop_
_entity_poly.entity_id
_entity_poly.type
_entity_poly.pdbx_seq_one_letter_code
_entity_poly.pdbx_strand_id
1 'polypeptide(L)' 'FRDLLFEIVSPLTAIALAQSVEDVINNYEPRALLLGVDVIDNIDANAYDITVTFEVINAPGEIVQLDVLLEALR' A
#
# COMPACT_ATOMS: atom_id res chain seq x y z
N PHE A 1 -7.53 -13.17 -2.57
CA PHE A 1 -6.96 -12.25 -1.57
C PHE A 1 -6.41 -12.98 -0.34
N ARG A 2 -7.12 -13.97 0.23
CA ARG A 2 -6.70 -14.61 1.49
C ARG A 2 -5.46 -15.52 1.40
N ASP A 3 -5.15 -16.05 0.22
CA ASP A 3 -4.05 -17.03 0.08
C ASP A 3 -2.65 -16.39 -0.11
N LEU A 4 -2.58 -15.18 -0.67
CA LEU A 4 -1.32 -14.40 -0.75
C LEU A 4 -0.92 -13.78 0.61
N LEU A 5 -1.87 -13.66 1.54
CA LEU A 5 -1.73 -12.95 2.82
C LEU A 5 -1.08 -13.81 3.94
N PHE A 6 -0.77 -15.07 3.67
CA PHE A 6 -0.16 -16.00 4.64
C PHE A 6 1.10 -16.70 4.12
N GLU A 7 1.60 -16.29 2.95
CA GLU A 7 2.91 -16.76 2.50
C GLU A 7 4.03 -15.99 3.21
N ILE A 8 5.20 -16.63 3.29
CA ILE A 8 6.45 -15.99 3.75
C ILE A 8 6.60 -14.66 3.02
N VAL A 9 6.98 -13.61 3.76
CA VAL A 9 7.31 -12.30 3.18
C VAL A 9 8.21 -12.49 1.97
N SER A 10 7.69 -12.16 0.79
CA SER A 10 8.38 -12.28 -0.47
C SER A 10 8.31 -10.97 -1.27
N PRO A 11 9.32 -10.66 -2.09
CA PRO A 11 9.27 -9.52 -3.00
C PRO A 11 8.10 -9.58 -3.99
N LEU A 12 7.65 -10.80 -4.36
CA LEU A 12 6.52 -10.97 -5.27
C LEU A 12 5.20 -10.54 -4.62
N THR A 13 5.05 -10.86 -3.33
CA THR A 13 3.88 -10.45 -2.55
C THR A 13 3.86 -8.93 -2.35
N ALA A 14 5.02 -8.28 -2.19
CA ALA A 14 5.12 -6.82 -2.11
C ALA A 14 4.59 -6.14 -3.39
N ILE A 15 4.98 -6.65 -4.57
CA ILE A 15 4.50 -6.14 -5.87
C ILE A 15 2.99 -6.34 -6.00
N ALA A 16 2.49 -7.52 -5.65
CA ALA A 16 1.05 -7.80 -5.71
C ALA A 16 0.24 -6.92 -4.74
N LEU A 17 0.79 -6.64 -3.54
CA LEU A 17 0.20 -5.73 -2.56
C LEU A 17 0.15 -4.30 -3.11
N ALA A 18 1.25 -3.79 -3.67
CA ALA A 18 1.29 -2.46 -4.27
C ALA A 18 0.21 -2.30 -5.35
N GLN A 19 0.14 -3.24 -6.31
CA GLN A 19 -0.88 -3.23 -7.36
C GLN A 19 -2.30 -3.27 -6.79
N SER A 20 -2.54 -4.11 -5.78
CA SER A 20 -3.86 -4.21 -5.17
C SER A 20 -4.27 -2.92 -4.44
N VAL A 21 -3.33 -2.23 -3.80
CA VAL A 21 -3.60 -0.94 -3.14
C VAL A 21 -3.89 0.13 -4.21
N GLU A 22 -3.09 0.18 -5.28
CA GLU A 22 -3.34 1.08 -6.41
C GLU A 22 -4.73 0.87 -7.02
N ASP A 23 -5.10 -0.39 -7.30
CA ASP A 23 -6.38 -0.73 -7.89
C ASP A 23 -7.54 -0.33 -6.98
N VAL A 24 -7.43 -0.56 -5.67
CA VAL A 24 -8.49 -0.20 -4.71
C VAL A 24 -8.66 1.32 -4.63
N ILE A 25 -7.56 2.08 -4.51
CA ILE A 25 -7.64 3.54 -4.40
C ILE A 25 -8.23 4.12 -5.69
N ASN A 26 -7.71 3.72 -6.85
CA ASN A 26 -8.19 4.25 -8.14
C ASN A 26 -9.66 3.89 -8.42
N ASN A 27 -10.14 2.73 -7.98
CA ASN A 27 -11.52 2.30 -8.23
C ASN A 27 -12.53 2.84 -7.20
N TYR A 28 -12.11 3.05 -5.94
CA TYR A 28 -13.04 3.34 -4.85
C TYR A 28 -12.84 4.70 -4.19
N GLU A 29 -11.74 5.41 -4.45
CA GLU A 29 -11.55 6.79 -3.97
C GLU A 29 -11.17 7.78 -5.08
N PRO A 30 -12.15 8.25 -5.87
CA PRO A 30 -11.91 9.20 -6.97
C PRO A 30 -11.44 10.58 -6.48
N ARG A 31 -11.44 10.84 -5.17
CA ARG A 31 -10.98 12.11 -4.57
C ARG A 31 -9.47 12.12 -4.31
N ALA A 32 -8.85 10.96 -4.24
CA ALA A 32 -7.41 10.78 -4.03
C ALA A 32 -6.74 10.51 -5.38
N LEU A 33 -6.04 11.51 -5.91
CA LEU A 33 -5.20 11.34 -7.08
C LEU A 33 -3.91 10.63 -6.65
N LEU A 34 -3.83 9.34 -6.94
CA LEU A 34 -2.70 8.51 -6.54
C LEU A 34 -1.41 8.94 -7.28
N LEU A 35 -0.36 9.24 -6.51
CA LEU A 35 0.96 9.60 -7.03
C LEU A 35 1.92 8.41 -6.99
N GLY A 36 1.79 7.54 -5.98
CA GLY A 36 2.57 6.30 -5.87
C GLY A 36 2.20 5.46 -4.64
N VAL A 37 2.52 4.18 -4.73
CA VAL A 37 2.45 3.22 -3.63
C VAL A 37 3.79 2.51 -3.52
N ASP A 38 4.49 2.72 -2.42
CA ASP A 38 5.75 2.05 -2.09
C ASP A 38 5.48 0.97 -1.05
N VAL A 39 5.95 -0.25 -1.30
CA VAL A 39 5.83 -1.38 -0.38
C VAL A 39 7.24 -1.93 -0.11
N ILE A 40 7.68 -1.80 1.14
CA ILE A 40 8.98 -2.28 1.60
C ILE A 40 8.75 -3.51 2.48
N ASP A 41 9.42 -4.60 2.15
CA ASP A 41 9.38 -5.82 2.95
C ASP A 41 10.32 -5.72 4.16
N ASN A 42 9.78 -6.01 5.34
CA ASN A 42 10.52 -6.13 6.58
C ASN A 42 10.55 -7.60 7.00
N ILE A 43 11.54 -8.33 6.47
CA ILE A 43 11.68 -9.77 6.66
C ILE A 43 11.86 -10.13 8.14
N ASP A 44 12.62 -9.32 8.89
CA ASP A 44 12.90 -9.57 10.30
C ASP A 44 11.63 -9.46 11.17
N ALA A 45 10.77 -8.48 10.85
CA ALA A 45 9.50 -8.27 11.52
C ALA A 45 8.33 -9.10 10.92
N ASN A 46 8.58 -9.81 9.82
CA ASN A 46 7.54 -10.48 9.02
C ASN A 46 6.37 -9.52 8.70
N ALA A 47 6.74 -8.32 8.23
CA ALA A 47 5.82 -7.21 8.01
C ALA A 47 6.11 -6.52 6.66
N TYR A 48 5.18 -5.68 6.24
CA TYR A 48 5.32 -4.77 5.10
C TYR A 48 5.07 -3.35 5.56
N ASP A 49 6.02 -2.46 5.27
CA ASP A 49 5.86 -1.02 5.41
C ASP A 49 5.31 -0.48 4.09
N ILE A 50 4.11 0.09 4.13
CA ILE A 50 3.40 0.58 2.95
C ILE A 50 3.28 2.10 3.06
N THR A 51 3.84 2.81 2.09
CA THR A 51 3.71 4.27 1.97
C THR A 51 2.88 4.59 0.75
N VAL A 52 1.76 5.29 0.97
CA VAL A 52 0.85 5.75 -0.09
C VAL A 52 0.95 7.26 -0.20
N THR A 53 1.29 7.75 -1.39
CA THR A 53 1.39 9.18 -1.68
C THR A 53 0.29 9.59 -2.66
N PHE A 54 -0.50 10.60 -2.33
CA PHE A 54 -1.59 11.08 -3.17
C PHE A 54 -1.85 12.57 -3.00
N GLU A 55 -2.50 13.17 -3.98
CA GLU A 55 -3.03 14.54 -3.91
C GLU A 55 -4.57 14.50 -3.74
N VAL A 56 -5.12 15.42 -2.96
CA VAL A 56 -6.57 15.55 -2.79
C VAL A 56 -7.11 16.56 -3.81
N ILE A 57 -7.96 16.11 -4.74
CA ILE A 57 -8.44 16.94 -5.87
C ILE A 57 -9.13 18.24 -5.43
N ASN A 58 -9.78 18.24 -4.25
CA ASN A 58 -10.48 19.40 -3.72
C ASN A 58 -9.64 20.26 -2.74
N ALA A 59 -8.37 19.91 -2.51
CA ALA A 59 -7.43 20.65 -1.68
C ALA A 59 -6.13 20.89 -2.47
N PRO A 60 -6.12 21.88 -3.39
CA PRO A 60 -5.03 22.06 -4.34
C PRO A 60 -3.69 22.28 -3.64
N GLY A 61 -2.66 21.52 -4.05
CA GLY A 61 -1.29 21.64 -3.52
C GLY A 61 -1.03 20.91 -2.21
N GLU A 62 -2.01 20.17 -1.68
CA GLU A 62 -1.83 19.30 -0.51
C GLU A 62 -1.47 17.87 -0.96
N ILE A 63 -0.18 17.55 -0.84
CA ILE A 63 0.32 16.18 -0.99
C ILE A 63 0.23 15.50 0.37
N VAL A 64 -0.49 14.39 0.43
CA VAL A 64 -0.64 13.58 1.62
C VAL A 64 0.20 12.32 1.46
N GLN A 65 1.01 12.03 2.48
CA GLN A 65 1.71 10.76 2.62
C GLN A 65 1.07 9.99 3.79
N LEU A 66 0.70 8.75 3.53
CA LEU A 66 0.14 7.83 4.52
C LEU A 66 1.09 6.63 4.67
N ASP A 67 1.62 6.44 5.86
CA ASP A 67 2.45 5.29 6.20
C ASP A 67 1.63 4.27 7.01
N VAL A 68 1.61 3.03 6.53
CA VAL A 68 0.85 1.91 7.12
C VAL A 68 1.78 0.72 7.32
N LEU A 69 1.85 0.23 8.55
CA LEU A 69 2.50 -1.04 8.85
C LEU A 69 1.47 -2.18 8.71
N LEU A 70 1.82 -3.19 7.91
CA LEU A 70 1.08 -4.43 7.82
C LEU A 70 1.90 -5.57 8.43
N GLU A 71 1.48 -6.07 9.59
CA GLU A 71 2.14 -7.16 10.30
C GLU A 71 1.29 -8.44 10.31
N ALA A 72 1.93 -9.59 10.19
CA ALA A 72 1.25 -10.87 10.38
C ALA A 72 1.12 -11.18 11.88
N LEU A 73 -0.13 -11.28 12.37
CA LEU A 73 -0.41 -11.74 13.73
C LEU A 73 -0.27 -13.28 13.81
N ARG A 74 0.44 -13.75 14.84
CA ARG A 74 0.59 -15.18 15.15
C ARG A 74 -0.38 -15.63 16.23
#